data_AF-A0A1U8KN77-F1
#
_entry.id   AF-A0A1U8KN77-F1
#
_cell.length_a   1.000
_cell.length_b   1.000
_cell.length_c   1.000
_cell.angle_alpha   90.00
_cell.angle_beta   90.00
_cell.angle_gamma   90.00
#
_symmetry.space_group_name_H-M   'P 1'
#
loop_
_entity.id
_entity.type
_entity.pdbx_description
1 polymer ?
#
loop_
_entity_poly.entity_id
_entity_poly.type
_entity_poly.pdbx_seq_one_letter_code
_entity_poly.pdbx_strand_id
1 'polypeptide(L)'
;MSQYVETLEFYIGGLPLVSNTLSLSQEVQFNYASQHEPLEKKNNNENIEPIDLVHVKLGQYYELLVTSYAGLYRYKVGDVLKVTGFHNNTPQFQFVGRQTCYTDTCSIPGHYVLFWELKAKQGNDSIELDQKIMEECCYRMEEALYYIYRSCRKQNAIAALEIRVVK
;
A
#
# COMPACT_ATOMS: atom_id res chain seq x y z
N MET A 1 2.15 5.78 6.26
CA MET A 1 2.30 6.22 7.66
C MET A 1 1.58 7.54 7.97
N SER A 2 1.35 8.45 7.01
CA SER A 2 0.64 9.72 7.26
C SER A 2 -0.80 9.57 7.74
N GLN A 3 -1.47 8.47 7.38
CA GLN A 3 -2.91 8.28 7.59
C GLN A 3 -3.39 8.26 9.05
N TYR A 4 -2.51 7.99 10.03
CA TYR A 4 -2.84 8.00 11.46
C TYR A 4 -2.21 9.18 12.21
N VAL A 5 -1.45 10.04 11.52
CA VAL A 5 -0.69 11.12 12.17
C VAL A 5 -1.65 12.11 12.84
N GLU A 6 -2.66 12.58 12.11
CA GLU A 6 -3.66 13.52 12.66
C GLU A 6 -4.42 12.94 13.86
N THR A 7 -4.84 11.68 13.76
CA THR A 7 -5.58 11.01 14.84
C THR A 7 -4.70 10.81 16.07
N LEU A 8 -3.43 10.42 15.88
CA LEU A 8 -2.50 10.28 17.00
C LEU A 8 -2.15 11.65 17.61
N GLU A 9 -1.91 12.68 16.79
CA GLU A 9 -1.67 14.05 17.25
C GLU A 9 -2.80 14.57 18.14
N PHE A 10 -4.06 14.29 17.76
CA PHE A 10 -5.23 14.60 18.58
C PHE A 10 -5.15 13.95 19.97
N TYR A 11 -4.84 12.66 20.06
CA TYR A 11 -4.82 11.93 21.34
C TYR A 11 -3.59 12.23 22.20
N ILE A 12 -2.43 12.51 21.60
CA ILE A 12 -1.17 12.72 22.33
C ILE A 12 -0.96 14.18 22.75
N GLY A 13 -1.81 15.11 22.32
CA GLY A 13 -1.83 16.50 22.81
C GLY A 13 -0.52 17.25 22.55
N GLY A 14 0.16 17.00 21.43
CA GLY A 14 1.39 17.70 21.04
C GLY A 14 2.71 17.02 21.47
N LEU A 15 2.67 15.80 22.02
CA LEU A 15 3.88 15.00 22.20
C LEU A 15 4.46 14.57 20.84
N PRO A 16 5.80 14.47 20.69
CA PRO A 16 6.42 14.11 19.43
C PRO A 16 6.18 12.64 19.07
N LEU A 17 5.75 12.38 17.83
CA LEU A 17 5.69 11.05 17.26
C LEU A 17 7.07 10.64 16.75
N VAL A 18 7.59 9.52 17.25
CA VAL A 18 8.90 9.00 16.87
C VAL A 18 8.75 7.64 16.21
N SER A 19 9.12 7.55 14.93
CA SER A 19 9.33 6.27 14.24
C SER A 19 10.80 5.91 14.34
N ASN A 20 11.12 4.85 15.11
CA ASN A 20 12.50 4.55 15.50
C ASN A 20 13.19 3.53 14.60
N THR A 21 12.47 2.80 13.73
CA THR A 21 13.02 1.70 12.96
C THR A 21 12.28 1.48 11.64
N LEU A 22 13.05 1.27 10.56
CA LEU A 22 12.60 0.60 9.34
C LEU A 22 13.43 -0.68 9.23
N SER A 23 12.88 -1.82 9.65
CA SER A 23 13.59 -3.11 9.61
C SER A 23 13.26 -3.88 8.35
N LEU A 24 14.29 -4.22 7.58
CA LEU A 24 14.27 -5.23 6.54
C LEU A 24 15.30 -6.30 6.94
N SER A 25 14.98 -7.57 6.72
CA SER A 25 15.84 -8.67 7.18
C SER A 25 17.01 -9.00 6.25
N GLN A 26 17.26 -8.23 5.16
CA GLN A 26 17.96 -8.75 3.97
C GLN A 26 18.71 -7.65 3.14
N GLU A 27 19.60 -8.06 2.23
CA GLU A 27 20.38 -7.19 1.32
C GLU A 27 19.52 -6.54 0.23
N VAL A 28 19.86 -5.30 -0.15
CA VAL A 28 18.94 -4.38 -0.82
C VAL A 28 19.51 -3.81 -2.13
N GLN A 29 18.71 -3.86 -3.19
CA GLN A 29 18.94 -3.22 -4.49
C GLN A 29 17.76 -2.30 -4.85
N PHE A 30 17.91 -1.38 -5.80
CA PHE A 30 16.88 -0.39 -6.12
C PHE A 30 16.60 -0.28 -7.62
N ASN A 31 15.33 -0.17 -8.00
CA ASN A 31 14.95 0.27 -9.34
C ASN A 31 14.58 1.74 -9.31
N TYR A 32 14.89 2.50 -10.35
CA TYR A 32 14.44 3.89 -10.45
C TYR A 32 12.91 3.95 -10.57
N ALA A 33 12.26 4.71 -9.70
CA ALA A 33 10.82 5.00 -9.77
C ALA A 33 10.64 6.40 -10.37
N SER A 34 10.35 6.48 -11.66
CA SER A 34 10.05 7.75 -12.31
C SER A 34 8.65 8.22 -11.90
N GLN A 35 8.54 9.23 -11.03
CA GLN A 35 7.27 9.92 -10.79
C GLN A 35 7.43 11.43 -10.81
N HIS A 36 7.42 11.98 -12.03
CA HIS A 36 6.86 13.29 -12.31
C HIS A 36 5.89 13.12 -13.48
N GLU A 37 4.64 12.75 -13.19
CA GLU A 37 3.36 13.10 -13.87
C GLU A 37 2.25 12.07 -13.58
N PRO A 38 0.96 12.49 -13.58
CA PRO A 38 -0.19 11.67 -13.20
C PRO A 38 -0.43 10.51 -14.17
N LEU A 39 -1.20 9.52 -13.71
CA LEU A 39 -1.52 8.26 -14.39
C LEU A 39 -1.79 8.40 -15.89
N GLU A 40 -0.77 8.18 -16.70
CA GLU A 40 -0.91 7.51 -17.99
C GLU A 40 0.18 6.44 -18.09
N LYS A 41 -0.25 5.22 -18.44
CA LYS A 41 0.63 4.09 -18.73
C LYS A 41 1.68 4.51 -19.75
N LYS A 42 2.90 4.82 -19.31
CA LYS A 42 4.07 4.76 -20.19
C LYS A 42 4.44 3.30 -20.40
N ASN A 43 3.93 2.74 -21.50
CA ASN A 43 4.45 1.54 -22.13
C ASN A 43 5.88 1.80 -22.62
N ASN A 44 6.88 1.72 -21.74
CA ASN A 44 8.26 1.58 -22.18
C ASN A 44 8.81 0.25 -21.63
N ASN A 45 8.93 -0.73 -22.54
CA ASN A 45 9.81 -1.89 -22.41
C ASN A 45 11.27 -1.41 -22.41
N GLU A 46 11.65 -0.59 -21.43
CA GLU A 46 13.05 -0.37 -21.12
C GLU A 46 13.42 -1.41 -20.07
N ASN A 47 14.40 -2.26 -20.37
CA ASN A 47 15.08 -3.07 -19.36
C ASN A 47 15.79 -2.10 -18.41
N ILE A 48 15.05 -1.58 -17.42
CA ILE A 48 15.62 -0.72 -16.37
C ILE A 48 16.53 -1.63 -15.55
N GLU A 49 17.84 -1.48 -15.74
CA GLU A 49 18.82 -2.19 -14.93
C GLU A 49 18.72 -1.73 -13.47
N PRO A 50 18.77 -2.66 -12.51
CA PRO A 50 18.74 -2.31 -11.10
C PRO A 50 19.97 -1.47 -10.75
N ILE A 51 19.72 -0.38 -10.04
CA ILE A 51 20.73 0.56 -9.55
C ILE A 51 21.21 0.05 -8.19
N ASP A 52 22.53 -0.01 -8.03
CA ASP A 52 23.16 -0.37 -6.76
C ASP A 52 22.97 0.73 -5.71
N LEU A 53 22.97 0.36 -4.43
CA LEU A 53 22.71 1.25 -3.29
C LEU A 53 23.63 2.48 -3.30
N VAL A 54 24.88 2.33 -3.72
CA VAL A 54 25.88 3.40 -3.75
C VAL A 54 25.67 4.41 -4.88
N HIS A 55 24.84 4.08 -5.86
CA HIS A 55 24.60 4.90 -7.05
C HIS A 55 23.24 5.63 -7.04
N VAL A 56 22.50 5.53 -5.93
CA VAL A 56 21.25 6.28 -5.76
C VAL A 56 21.52 7.79 -5.69
N LYS A 57 20.56 8.60 -6.13
CA LYS A 57 20.70 10.05 -6.26
C LYS A 57 19.78 10.78 -5.30
N LEU A 58 20.28 11.86 -4.70
CA LEU A 58 19.50 12.72 -3.81
C LEU A 58 18.21 13.22 -4.47
N GLY A 59 17.10 13.20 -3.73
CA GLY A 59 15.80 13.67 -4.19
C GLY A 59 15.05 12.72 -5.12
N GLN A 60 15.69 11.65 -5.59
CA GLN A 60 15.09 10.67 -6.49
C GLN A 60 14.32 9.58 -5.75
N TYR A 61 13.36 8.99 -6.46
CA TYR A 61 12.49 7.94 -5.98
C TYR A 61 12.90 6.60 -6.57
N TYR A 62 12.81 5.55 -5.75
CA TYR A 62 13.23 4.21 -6.12
C TYR A 62 12.25 3.16 -5.60
N GLU A 63 12.00 2.14 -6.41
CA GLU A 63 11.31 0.92 -5.99
C GLU A 63 12.34 -0.06 -5.39
N LEU A 64 12.00 -0.66 -4.26
CA LEU A 64 12.86 -1.57 -3.53
C LEU A 64 12.90 -2.97 -4.16
N LEU A 65 14.10 -3.45 -4.48
CA LEU A 65 14.41 -4.83 -4.82
C LEU A 65 15.20 -5.49 -3.69
N VAL A 66 14.90 -6.75 -3.38
CA VAL A 66 15.61 -7.49 -2.33
C VAL A 66 16.25 -8.75 -2.91
N THR A 67 17.51 -8.96 -2.56
CA THR A 67 18.20 -10.24 -2.75
C THR A 67 18.57 -10.78 -1.38
N SER A 68 18.34 -12.06 -1.11
CA SER A 68 18.56 -12.61 0.23
C SER A 68 19.08 -14.02 0.26
N TYR A 69 19.69 -14.36 1.39
CA TYR A 69 20.21 -15.70 1.68
C TYR A 69 19.11 -16.78 1.67
N ALA A 70 17.84 -16.40 1.82
CA ALA A 70 16.69 -17.31 1.74
C ALA A 70 16.27 -17.63 0.29
N GLY A 71 17.00 -17.12 -0.71
CA GLY A 71 16.78 -17.43 -2.12
C GLY A 71 15.86 -16.44 -2.86
N LEU A 72 15.54 -15.29 -2.25
CA LEU A 72 14.92 -14.20 -3.02
C LEU A 72 16.00 -13.56 -3.90
N TYR A 73 15.78 -13.48 -5.21
CA TYR A 73 16.69 -12.85 -6.15
C TYR A 73 15.98 -11.74 -6.89
N ARG A 74 16.46 -10.49 -6.72
CA ARG A 74 15.86 -9.28 -7.31
C ARG A 74 14.34 -9.22 -7.13
N TYR A 75 13.88 -9.59 -5.93
CA TYR A 75 12.45 -9.64 -5.61
C TYR A 75 11.90 -8.22 -5.44
N LYS A 76 10.86 -7.87 -6.20
CA LYS A 76 10.15 -6.59 -6.07
C LYS A 76 9.33 -6.55 -4.79
N VAL A 77 9.73 -5.72 -3.85
CA VAL A 77 8.98 -5.51 -2.60
C VAL A 77 7.73 -4.67 -2.86
N GLY A 78 7.80 -3.73 -3.82
CA GLY A 78 6.74 -2.77 -4.13
C GLY A 78 6.75 -1.53 -3.24
N ASP A 79 7.71 -1.41 -2.32
CA ASP A 79 7.94 -0.20 -1.52
C ASP A 79 8.63 0.87 -2.38
N VAL A 80 8.19 2.12 -2.24
CA VAL A 80 8.76 3.30 -2.90
C VAL A 80 9.46 4.17 -1.86
N LEU A 81 10.75 4.41 -2.07
CA LEU A 81 11.62 5.18 -1.20
C LEU A 81 12.14 6.42 -1.91
N LYS A 82 12.24 7.55 -1.21
CA LYS A 82 12.90 8.77 -1.69
C LYS A 82 14.24 8.93 -0.99
N VAL A 83 15.32 9.20 -1.72
CA VAL A 83 16.61 9.54 -1.10
C VAL A 83 16.55 10.96 -0.54
N THR A 84 16.71 11.11 0.77
CA THR A 84 16.63 12.41 1.48
C THR A 84 17.98 12.93 1.94
N GLY A 85 19.00 12.09 1.98
CA GLY A 85 20.34 12.46 2.42
C GLY A 85 21.31 11.32 2.31
N PHE A 86 22.54 11.56 2.74
CA PHE A 86 23.58 10.55 2.87
C PHE A 86 24.29 10.77 4.20
N HIS A 87 24.49 9.68 4.95
CA HIS A 87 25.40 9.67 6.08
C HIS A 87 26.70 9.03 5.62
N ASN A 88 27.73 9.84 5.40
CA ASN A 88 28.92 9.46 4.62
C ASN A 88 28.49 8.98 3.22
N ASN A 89 28.75 7.71 2.90
CA ASN A 89 28.37 7.10 1.63
C ASN A 89 27.07 6.28 1.73
N THR A 90 26.45 6.21 2.92
CA THR A 90 25.23 5.43 3.13
C THR A 90 24.00 6.30 2.85
N PRO A 91 23.16 5.97 1.85
CA PRO A 91 21.96 6.76 1.56
C PRO A 91 20.94 6.66 2.69
N GLN A 92 20.24 7.77 2.91
CA GLN A 92 19.11 7.87 3.83
C GLN A 92 17.83 7.99 3.00
N PHE A 93 16.81 7.22 3.40
CA PHE A 93 15.56 7.12 2.66
C PHE A 93 14.37 7.58 3.50
N GLN A 94 13.46 8.30 2.86
CA GLN A 94 12.11 8.51 3.34
C GLN A 94 11.19 7.49 2.67
N PHE A 95 10.44 6.74 3.48
CA PHE A 95 9.39 5.85 2.97
C PHE A 95 8.22 6.68 2.44
N VAL A 96 7.89 6.48 1.16
CA VAL A 96 6.82 7.22 0.47
C VAL A 96 5.51 6.43 0.51
N GLY A 97 5.58 5.13 0.24
CA GLY A 97 4.42 4.26 0.20
C GLY A 97 4.74 2.91 -0.42
N ARG A 98 3.72 2.07 -0.58
CA ARG A 98 3.83 0.78 -1.24
C ARG A 98 2.82 0.73 -2.38
N GLN A 99 3.24 0.37 -3.59
CA GLN A 99 2.39 0.43 -4.79
C GLN A 99 1.16 -0.50 -4.73
N THR A 100 1.13 -1.46 -3.79
CA THR A 100 0.13 -2.53 -3.79
C THR A 100 -1.04 -2.33 -2.81
N CYS A 101 -1.09 -1.26 -2.02
CA CYS A 101 -2.17 -1.12 -1.03
C CYS A 101 -2.66 0.32 -0.81
N TYR A 102 -3.98 0.47 -0.91
CA TYR A 102 -4.74 1.60 -0.39
C TYR A 102 -5.76 1.02 0.61
N THR A 103 -5.77 1.51 1.84
CA THR A 103 -6.71 1.12 2.89
C THR A 103 -7.36 2.38 3.46
N ASP A 104 -8.68 2.38 3.60
CA ASP A 104 -9.40 3.43 4.28
C ASP A 104 -9.23 3.25 5.80
N THR A 105 -8.75 4.29 6.47
CA THR A 105 -8.44 4.27 7.91
C THR A 105 -9.16 5.39 8.65
N CYS A 106 -10.21 5.96 8.06
CA CYS A 106 -11.00 7.02 8.70
C CYS A 106 -11.74 6.53 9.97
N SER A 107 -11.84 5.21 10.17
CA SER A 107 -12.33 4.58 11.40
C SER A 107 -11.21 3.87 12.16
N ILE A 108 -11.35 3.73 13.48
CA ILE A 108 -10.47 2.88 14.30
C ILE A 108 -11.30 1.73 14.89
N PRO A 109 -11.01 0.46 14.56
CA PRO A 109 -10.02 0.02 13.57
C PRO A 109 -10.42 0.41 12.14
N GLY A 110 -9.42 0.60 11.27
CA GLY A 110 -9.65 0.86 9.85
C GLY A 110 -10.36 -0.32 9.17
N HIS A 111 -11.01 -0.08 8.05
CA HIS A 111 -11.71 -1.13 7.29
C HIS A 111 -11.57 -0.93 5.79
N TYR A 112 -11.84 -1.98 5.04
CA TYR A 112 -11.72 -1.95 3.59
C TYR A 112 -13.05 -1.49 3.00
N VAL A 113 -13.01 -0.45 2.16
CA VAL A 113 -14.17 0.02 1.41
C VAL A 113 -13.93 -0.26 -0.07
N LEU A 114 -14.77 -1.11 -0.67
CA LEU A 114 -14.73 -1.44 -2.08
C LEU A 114 -15.87 -0.72 -2.83
N PHE A 115 -15.53 -0.01 -3.89
CA PHE A 115 -16.52 0.64 -4.74
C PHE A 115 -16.86 -0.25 -5.95
N TRP A 116 -18.14 -0.56 -6.14
CA TRP A 116 -18.62 -1.38 -7.25
C TRP A 116 -19.57 -0.58 -8.14
N GLU A 117 -19.26 -0.48 -9.42
CA GLU A 117 -20.21 -0.03 -10.45
C GLU A 117 -20.88 -1.28 -11.04
N LEU A 118 -22.19 -1.42 -10.83
CA LEU A 118 -22.95 -2.56 -11.30
C LEU A 118 -23.75 -2.19 -12.55
N LYS A 119 -23.72 -3.07 -13.56
CA LYS A 119 -24.50 -2.88 -14.80
C LYS A 119 -25.65 -3.88 -14.83
N ALA A 120 -26.86 -3.38 -15.00
CA ALA A 120 -28.05 -4.22 -15.18
C ALA A 120 -27.97 -4.93 -16.54
N LYS A 121 -28.35 -6.21 -16.56
CA LYS A 121 -28.45 -6.99 -17.79
C LYS A 121 -29.76 -6.61 -18.48
N GLN A 122 -29.69 -5.64 -19.41
CA GLN A 122 -30.75 -5.10 -20.29
C GLN A 122 -32.21 -5.28 -19.82
N GLY A 123 -32.83 -4.18 -19.39
CA GLY A 123 -34.30 -4.05 -19.39
C GLY A 123 -34.96 -3.54 -18.11
N ASN A 124 -34.26 -3.45 -16.98
CA ASN A 124 -34.77 -2.83 -15.75
C ASN A 124 -33.73 -1.83 -15.21
N ASP A 125 -34.09 -0.55 -15.20
CA ASP A 125 -33.24 0.59 -14.82
C ASP A 125 -33.04 0.74 -13.29
N SER A 126 -33.38 -0.26 -12.49
CA SER A 126 -33.12 -0.27 -11.04
C SER A 126 -32.51 -1.59 -10.60
N ILE A 127 -31.23 -1.58 -10.24
CA ILE A 127 -30.57 -2.69 -9.55
C ILE A 127 -31.09 -2.67 -8.12
N GLU A 128 -32.05 -3.54 -7.82
CA GLU A 128 -32.53 -3.74 -6.46
C GLU A 128 -31.48 -4.54 -5.70
N LEU A 129 -30.79 -3.88 -4.76
CA LEU A 129 -29.75 -4.46 -3.94
C LEU A 129 -30.38 -5.05 -2.68
N ASP A 130 -30.49 -6.37 -2.62
CA ASP A 130 -30.86 -7.06 -1.38
C ASP A 130 -29.70 -6.99 -0.39
N GLN A 131 -29.97 -6.43 0.79
CA GLN A 131 -29.02 -6.32 1.89
C GLN A 131 -28.38 -7.68 2.23
N LYS A 132 -29.15 -8.77 2.25
CA LYS A 132 -28.62 -10.10 2.59
C LYS A 132 -27.62 -10.60 1.55
N ILE A 133 -27.89 -10.34 0.28
CA ILE A 133 -26.99 -10.70 -0.81
C ILE A 133 -25.69 -9.89 -0.69
N MET A 134 -25.79 -8.60 -0.38
CA MET A 134 -24.62 -7.74 -0.19
C MET A 134 -23.78 -8.14 1.01
N GLU A 135 -24.40 -8.51 2.13
CA GLU A 135 -23.69 -9.05 3.31
C GLU A 135 -22.95 -10.35 2.98
N GLU A 136 -23.59 -11.27 2.26
CA GLU A 136 -22.95 -12.50 1.80
C GLU A 136 -21.79 -12.19 0.83
N CYS A 137 -21.93 -11.20 -0.06
CA CYS A 137 -20.85 -10.75 -0.93
C CYS A 137 -19.66 -10.21 -0.13
N CYS A 138 -19.89 -9.40 0.91
CA CYS A 138 -18.84 -8.92 1.80
C CYS A 138 -18.12 -10.10 2.48
N TYR A 139 -18.88 -11.05 3.03
CA TYR A 139 -18.32 -12.24 3.70
C TYR A 139 -17.46 -13.08 2.75
N ARG A 140 -17.97 -13.35 1.53
CA ARG A 140 -17.23 -14.11 0.50
C ARG A 140 -15.95 -13.41 0.08
N MET A 141 -15.97 -12.08 0.02
CA MET A 141 -14.79 -11.29 -0.28
C MET A 141 -13.76 -11.41 0.85
N GLU A 142 -14.18 -11.24 2.11
CA GLU A 142 -13.29 -11.37 3.27
C GLU A 142 -12.63 -12.75 3.35
N GLU A 143 -13.36 -13.82 3.03
CA GLU A 143 -12.82 -15.18 2.99
C GLU A 143 -11.79 -15.38 1.86
N ALA A 144 -11.97 -14.70 0.73
CA ALA A 144 -11.03 -14.75 -0.40
C ALA A 144 -9.75 -13.93 -0.17
N LEU A 145 -9.75 -12.98 0.77
CA LEU A 145 -8.58 -12.17 1.11
C LEU A 145 -7.47 -13.02 1.77
N TYR A 146 -6.24 -12.51 1.71
CA TYR A 146 -5.06 -13.23 2.20
C TYR A 146 -5.15 -13.56 3.70
N TYR A 147 -4.45 -14.61 4.14
CA TYR A 147 -4.58 -15.10 5.52
C TYR A 147 -4.27 -14.05 6.58
N ILE A 148 -3.38 -13.08 6.29
CA ILE A 148 -3.06 -11.96 7.17
C ILE A 148 -4.30 -11.10 7.43
N TYR A 149 -5.08 -10.77 6.38
CA TYR A 149 -6.33 -10.02 6.55
C TYR A 149 -7.28 -10.74 7.51
N ARG A 150 -7.53 -12.03 7.27
CA ARG A 150 -8.42 -12.84 8.12
C ARG A 150 -7.90 -12.94 9.57
N SER A 151 -6.59 -13.07 9.75
CA SER A 151 -5.96 -13.10 11.06
C SER A 151 -6.15 -11.76 11.80
N CYS A 152 -5.90 -10.64 11.13
CA CYS A 152 -6.09 -9.30 11.68
C CYS A 152 -7.58 -8.99 11.97
N ARG A 153 -8.51 -9.45 11.13
CA ARG A 153 -9.96 -9.35 11.33
C ARG A 153 -10.40 -10.11 12.59
N LYS A 154 -9.89 -11.33 12.81
CA LYS A 154 -10.13 -12.13 14.03
C LYS A 154 -9.57 -11.49 15.29
N GLN A 155 -8.49 -10.73 15.17
CA GLN A 155 -7.86 -10.00 16.26
C GLN A 155 -8.46 -8.59 16.49
N ASN A 156 -9.54 -8.23 15.76
CA ASN A 156 -10.16 -6.91 15.78
C ASN A 156 -9.21 -5.75 15.43
N ALA A 157 -8.11 -6.05 14.72
CA ALA A 157 -7.19 -5.04 14.20
C ALA A 157 -7.72 -4.37 12.92
N ILE A 158 -8.68 -5.00 12.24
CA ILE A 158 -9.37 -4.50 11.04
C ILE A 158 -10.89 -4.65 11.29
N ALA A 159 -11.68 -3.63 10.97
CA ALA A 159 -13.14 -3.68 11.03
C ALA A 159 -13.74 -4.40 9.80
N ALA A 160 -15.06 -4.63 9.82
CA ALA A 160 -15.75 -5.35 8.75
C ALA A 160 -15.62 -4.64 7.39
N LEU A 161 -15.40 -5.42 6.32
CA LEU A 161 -15.37 -4.91 4.94
C LEU A 161 -16.71 -4.29 4.53
N GLU A 162 -16.64 -3.14 3.85
CA GLU A 162 -17.78 -2.42 3.30
C GLU A 162 -17.74 -2.43 1.77
N ILE A 163 -18.85 -2.80 1.11
CA ILE A 163 -19.02 -2.63 -0.33
C ILE A 163 -19.98 -1.47 -0.58
N ARG A 164 -19.51 -0.44 -1.28
CA ARG A 164 -20.31 0.73 -1.70
C ARG A 164 -20.61 0.63 -3.19
N VAL A 165 -21.88 0.47 -3.53
CA VAL A 165 -22.29 0.47 -4.94
C VAL A 165 -22.44 1.91 -5.44
N VAL A 166 -21.72 2.23 -6.52
CA VAL A 166 -21.78 3.52 -7.21
C VAL A 166 -22.67 3.41 -8.44
N LYS A 167 -23.30 4.53 -8.79
CA LYS A 167 -24.14 4.67 -9.99
C LYS A 167 -23.31 5.13 -11.19
#